data_AF-A0A3D5X9X2-F1
#
_entry.id   AF-A0A3D5X9X2-F1
#
_cell.length_a   1.000
_cell.length_b   1.000
_cell.length_c   1.000
_cell.angle_alpha   90.00
_cell.angle_beta   90.00
_cell.angle_gamma   90.00
#
_symmetry.space_group_name_H-M   'P 1'
#
loop_
_entity.id
_entity.type
_entity.pdbx_description
1 polymer ?
#
loop_
_entity_poly.entity_id
_entity_poly.type
_entity_poly.pdbx_seq_one_letter_code
_entity_poly.pdbx_strand_id
1 'polypeptide(L)'
;MKKFYKIFKFIFPYKWKATASIVSNLFAAFFGLFTITLLVPFLNILFERVSLIEVQPNFTFSVDGVIDYFNYFISQQITLHGKSTALLIVIALVVITSLLKNLFAYLSLWYLAPIRIGVIRDIRNSLYKKILELPLGYYSDEKKGDIISKMTSDVHEIEASIIRSLEMFFKEPTIILVYLSFLIIMSPQLTLFVLLLLPIAGGLIGRIGKSLRRTSFKGQRRMGALLSIIEETLGGLRIIKAFNAESKMRQRFESVNSFYTHLMTK
;
A
#
# COMPACT_ATOMS: atom_id res chain seq x y z
N MET A 1 -19.00 5.21 3.63
CA MET A 1 -18.55 3.99 4.33
C MET A 1 -19.54 2.82 4.24
N LYS A 2 -20.85 2.98 4.47
CA LYS A 2 -21.84 1.88 4.37
C LYS A 2 -21.89 1.13 3.01
N LYS A 3 -21.55 1.79 1.89
CA LYS A 3 -21.51 1.14 0.56
C LYS A 3 -20.28 0.24 0.33
N PHE A 4 -19.17 0.46 1.06
CA PHE A 4 -17.91 -0.29 0.87
C PHE A 4 -18.01 -1.73 1.37
N TYR A 5 -18.78 -1.98 2.43
CA TYR A 5 -19.06 -3.33 2.94
C TYR A 5 -19.75 -4.25 1.93
N LYS A 6 -20.49 -3.70 0.96
CA LYS A 6 -21.11 -4.52 -0.10
C LYS A 6 -20.07 -5.13 -1.04
N ILE A 7 -18.93 -4.47 -1.23
CA ILE A 7 -17.82 -4.99 -2.04
C ILE A 7 -17.12 -6.14 -1.31
N PHE A 8 -17.02 -6.08 0.02
CA PHE A 8 -16.48 -7.17 0.84
C PHE A 8 -17.24 -8.48 0.72
N LYS A 9 -18.54 -8.45 0.39
CA LYS A 9 -19.32 -9.67 0.14
C LYS A 9 -18.74 -10.49 -1.03
N PHE A 10 -18.18 -9.83 -2.04
CA PHE A 10 -17.54 -10.50 -3.18
C PHE A 10 -16.18 -11.12 -2.84
N ILE A 11 -15.56 -10.74 -1.72
CA ILE A 11 -14.28 -11.31 -1.26
C ILE A 11 -14.52 -12.63 -0.49
N PHE A 12 -15.69 -12.81 0.12
CA PHE A 12 -16.01 -13.97 0.97
C PHE A 12 -15.79 -15.35 0.31
N PRO A 13 -16.12 -15.57 -0.98
CA PRO A 13 -15.82 -16.83 -1.68
C PRO A 13 -14.33 -17.16 -1.73
N TYR A 14 -13.46 -16.16 -1.63
CA TYR A 14 -12.01 -16.29 -1.72
C TYR A 14 -11.31 -16.30 -0.35
N LYS A 15 -12.05 -16.51 0.74
CA LYS A 15 -11.52 -16.49 2.11
C LYS A 15 -10.25 -17.32 2.31
N TRP A 16 -10.15 -18.49 1.67
CA TRP A 16 -8.96 -19.35 1.78
C TRP A 16 -7.69 -18.72 1.18
N LYS A 17 -7.83 -18.03 0.06
CA LYS A 17 -6.71 -17.30 -0.56
C LYS A 17 -6.35 -16.06 0.24
N ALA A 18 -7.35 -15.39 0.81
CA ALA A 18 -7.12 -14.26 1.70
C ALA A 18 -6.35 -14.70 2.96
N THR A 19 -6.74 -15.81 3.60
CA THR A 19 -6.00 -16.36 4.75
C THR A 19 -4.60 -16.82 4.37
N ALA A 20 -4.41 -17.46 3.21
CA ALA A 20 -3.07 -17.82 2.73
C ALA A 20 -2.17 -16.59 2.51
N SER A 21 -2.73 -15.49 2.01
CA SER A 21 -2.02 -14.22 1.87
C SER A 21 -1.65 -13.64 3.25
N ILE A 22 -2.55 -13.64 4.23
CA ILE A 22 -2.26 -13.19 5.60
C ILE A 22 -1.14 -14.03 6.23
N VAL A 23 -1.24 -15.36 6.14
CA VAL A 23 -0.20 -16.27 6.67
C VAL A 23 1.14 -16.01 5.98
N SER A 24 1.15 -15.80 4.66
CA SER A 24 2.37 -15.44 3.94
C SER A 24 2.93 -14.10 4.39
N ASN A 25 2.08 -13.09 4.66
CA ASN A 25 2.53 -11.82 5.23
C ASN A 25 3.09 -11.98 6.65
N LEU A 26 2.53 -12.87 7.48
CA LEU A 26 3.09 -13.18 8.81
C LEU A 26 4.50 -13.74 8.69
N PHE A 27 4.74 -14.72 7.81
CA PHE A 27 6.08 -15.25 7.56
C PHE A 27 7.01 -14.19 6.98
N ALA A 28 6.55 -13.37 6.03
CA ALA A 28 7.35 -12.28 5.47
C ALA A 28 7.76 -11.28 6.56
N ALA A 29 6.85 -10.91 7.46
CA ALA A 29 7.16 -10.04 8.59
C ALA A 29 8.15 -10.72 9.54
N PHE A 30 7.92 -11.98 9.92
CA PHE A 30 8.83 -12.76 10.76
C PHE A 30 10.25 -12.82 10.21
N PHE A 31 10.44 -13.23 8.95
CA PHE A 31 11.77 -13.23 8.33
C PHE A 31 12.36 -11.83 8.20
N GLY A 32 11.52 -10.81 7.97
CA GLY A 32 11.96 -9.42 7.98
C GLY A 32 12.50 -8.96 9.33
N LEU A 33 11.91 -9.39 10.45
CA LEU A 33 12.45 -9.14 11.79
C LEU A 33 13.80 -9.82 11.96
N PHE A 34 13.91 -11.11 11.58
CA PHE A 34 15.17 -11.84 11.64
C PHE A 34 16.27 -11.16 10.84
N THR A 35 16.00 -10.72 9.61
CA THR A 35 16.99 -10.00 8.79
C THR A 35 17.50 -8.72 9.49
N ILE A 36 16.63 -7.97 10.17
CA ILE A 36 17.02 -6.76 10.91
C ILE A 36 17.82 -7.13 12.18
N THR A 37 17.35 -8.10 12.96
CA THR A 37 18.03 -8.52 14.19
C THR A 37 19.43 -9.08 13.90
N LEU A 38 19.59 -9.81 12.79
CA LEU A 38 20.88 -10.36 12.34
C LEU A 38 21.91 -9.28 11.94
N LEU A 39 21.49 -8.04 11.70
CA LEU A 39 22.44 -6.93 11.51
C LEU A 39 23.20 -6.60 12.79
N VAL A 40 22.61 -6.80 13.98
CA VAL A 40 23.29 -6.49 15.26
C VAL A 40 24.59 -7.29 15.44
N PRO A 41 24.59 -8.65 15.40
CA PRO A 41 25.82 -9.42 15.52
C PRO A 41 26.77 -9.16 14.35
N PHE A 42 26.26 -8.91 13.13
CA PHE A 42 27.09 -8.49 11.99
C PHE A 42 27.87 -7.21 12.31
N LEU A 43 27.19 -6.16 12.79
CA LEU A 43 27.83 -4.89 13.15
C LEU A 43 28.78 -5.05 14.34
N ASN A 44 28.44 -5.88 15.33
CA ASN A 44 29.31 -6.15 16.48
C ASN A 44 30.61 -6.85 16.08
N ILE A 45 30.55 -7.81 15.14
CA ILE A 45 31.76 -8.45 14.58
C ILE A 45 32.57 -7.43 13.77
N LEU A 46 31.89 -6.64 12.92
CA LEU A 46 32.54 -5.67 12.02
C LEU A 46 33.26 -4.55 12.78
N PHE A 47 32.67 -4.04 13.86
CA PHE A 47 33.24 -2.96 14.69
C PHE A 47 34.03 -3.47 15.89
N GLU A 48 34.31 -4.78 15.95
CA GLU A 48 35.05 -5.43 17.04
C GLU A 48 34.50 -5.17 18.45
N ARG A 49 33.20 -4.88 18.57
CA ARG A 49 32.50 -4.67 19.85
C ARG A 49 32.05 -6.01 20.47
N VAL A 50 32.90 -7.02 20.40
CA VAL A 50 32.54 -8.38 20.81
C VAL A 50 32.70 -8.51 22.32
N SER A 51 31.59 -8.45 23.06
CA SER A 51 31.54 -9.12 24.37
C SER A 51 31.31 -10.61 24.08
N LEU A 52 32.39 -11.41 24.08
CA LEU A 52 32.29 -12.86 23.93
C LEU A 52 31.45 -13.39 25.10
N ILE A 53 30.24 -13.86 24.81
CA ILE A 53 29.41 -14.50 25.83
C ILE A 53 29.93 -15.93 25.95
N GLU A 54 30.81 -16.17 26.92
CA GLU A 54 31.45 -17.47 27.15
C GLU A 54 30.53 -18.47 27.86
N VAL A 55 29.46 -17.99 28.51
CA VAL A 55 28.57 -18.81 29.33
C VAL A 55 27.28 -19.13 28.56
N GLN A 56 26.92 -20.42 28.51
CA GLN A 56 25.66 -20.87 27.92
C GLN A 56 24.47 -20.21 28.63
N PRO A 57 23.62 -19.44 27.92
CA PRO A 57 22.43 -18.85 28.53
C PRO A 57 21.40 -19.93 28.85
N ASN A 58 20.72 -19.79 29.99
CA ASN A 58 19.54 -20.60 30.29
C ASN A 58 18.44 -20.29 29.27
N PHE A 59 17.92 -21.31 28.59
CA PHE A 59 16.87 -21.11 27.59
C PHE A 59 15.61 -20.55 28.29
N THR A 60 15.34 -19.28 28.03
CA THR A 60 14.08 -18.63 28.40
C THR A 60 13.30 -18.35 27.13
N PHE A 61 11.98 -18.57 27.14
CA PHE A 61 11.07 -18.15 26.05
C PHE A 61 10.86 -16.62 26.04
N SER A 62 11.96 -15.87 26.15
CA SER A 62 12.01 -14.42 26.04
C SER A 62 12.80 -14.04 24.78
N VAL A 63 12.55 -12.85 24.24
CA VAL A 63 13.30 -12.36 23.07
C VAL A 63 14.78 -12.22 23.39
N ASP A 64 15.12 -11.79 24.61
CA ASP A 64 16.49 -11.73 25.10
C ASP A 64 17.13 -13.12 25.13
N GLY A 65 16.42 -14.15 25.61
CA GLY A 65 16.92 -15.53 25.61
C GLY A 65 17.20 -16.09 24.21
N VAL A 66 16.38 -15.74 23.21
CA VAL A 66 16.62 -16.12 21.81
C VAL A 66 17.83 -15.39 21.23
N ILE A 67 17.97 -14.10 21.53
CA ILE A 67 19.11 -13.27 21.10
C ILE A 67 20.41 -13.76 21.77
N ASP A 68 20.37 -14.08 23.06
CA ASP A 68 21.52 -14.58 23.83
C ASP A 68 21.98 -15.94 23.30
N TYR A 69 21.05 -16.85 23.01
CA TYR A 69 21.39 -18.14 22.42
C TYR A 69 21.99 -17.98 21.01
N PHE A 70 21.46 -17.05 20.22
CA PHE A 70 22.01 -16.74 18.90
C PHE A 70 23.41 -16.10 19.00
N ASN A 71 23.62 -15.15 19.91
CA ASN A 71 24.90 -14.52 20.16
C ASN A 71 25.93 -15.52 20.72
N TYR A 72 25.51 -16.46 21.56
CA TYR A 72 26.34 -17.58 22.02
C TYR A 72 26.76 -18.49 20.87
N PHE A 73 25.81 -18.86 19.98
CA PHE A 73 26.13 -19.64 18.78
C PHE A 73 27.18 -18.93 17.90
N ILE A 74 27.02 -17.62 17.68
CA ILE A 74 28.00 -16.82 16.94
C ILE A 74 29.34 -16.73 17.67
N SER A 75 29.34 -16.52 18.99
CA SER A 75 30.56 -16.46 19.82
C SER A 75 31.35 -17.78 19.78
N GLN A 76 30.64 -18.91 19.81
CA GLN A 76 31.23 -20.23 19.66
C GLN A 76 31.87 -20.40 18.27
N GLN A 77 31.19 -19.95 17.20
CA GLN A 77 31.76 -20.00 15.85
C GLN A 77 32.98 -19.08 15.68
N ILE A 78 32.99 -17.91 16.33
CA ILE A 78 34.16 -17.02 16.36
C ILE A 78 35.36 -17.70 17.04
N THR A 79 35.12 -18.40 18.15
CA THR A 79 36.16 -19.05 18.95
C THR A 79 36.75 -20.28 18.24
N LEU A 80 35.92 -21.07 17.55
CA LEU A 80 36.34 -22.29 16.88
C LEU A 80 36.93 -22.08 15.47
N HIS A 81 36.36 -21.17 14.68
CA HIS A 81 36.69 -21.01 13.24
C HIS A 81 37.19 -19.62 12.86
N GLY A 82 37.38 -18.72 13.84
CA GLY A 82 37.84 -17.36 13.64
C GLY A 82 36.75 -16.37 13.22
N LYS A 83 37.04 -15.08 13.37
CA LYS A 83 36.11 -13.96 13.08
C LYS A 83 35.61 -13.94 11.63
N SER A 84 36.47 -14.27 10.66
CA SER A 84 36.14 -14.23 9.23
C SER A 84 35.07 -15.27 8.84
N THR A 85 35.20 -16.51 9.35
CA THR A 85 34.24 -17.59 9.09
C THR A 85 32.89 -17.28 9.75
N ALA A 86 32.89 -16.78 10.99
CA ALA A 86 31.68 -16.36 11.67
C ALA A 86 30.95 -15.23 10.92
N LEU A 87 31.69 -14.26 10.38
CA LEU A 87 31.12 -13.18 9.57
C LEU A 87 30.46 -13.72 8.30
N LEU A 88 31.09 -14.66 7.59
CA LEU A 88 30.50 -15.31 6.41
C LEU A 88 29.20 -16.05 6.74
N ILE A 89 29.12 -16.73 7.88
CA ILE A 89 27.90 -17.40 8.35
C ILE A 89 26.78 -16.39 8.60
N VAL A 90 27.08 -15.28 9.28
CA VAL A 90 26.07 -14.23 9.54
C VAL A 90 25.59 -13.61 8.23
N ILE A 91 26.49 -13.32 7.29
CA ILE A 91 26.12 -12.80 5.97
C ILE A 91 25.23 -13.81 5.22
N ALA A 92 25.60 -15.10 5.21
CA ALA A 92 24.80 -16.14 4.57
C ALA A 92 23.39 -16.23 5.20
N LEU A 93 23.27 -16.16 6.53
CA LEU A 93 21.99 -16.14 7.22
C LEU A 93 21.15 -14.90 6.88
N VAL A 94 21.77 -13.71 6.81
CA VAL A 94 21.10 -12.48 6.38
C VAL A 94 20.57 -12.62 4.95
N VAL A 95 21.36 -13.17 4.03
CA VAL A 95 20.94 -13.41 2.64
C VAL A 95 19.79 -14.40 2.58
N ILE A 96 19.89 -15.55 3.27
CA ILE A 96 18.85 -16.59 3.28
C ILE A 96 17.54 -16.03 3.86
N THR A 97 17.60 -15.36 5.02
CA THR A 97 16.40 -14.77 5.64
C THR A 97 15.79 -13.66 4.79
N SER A 98 16.61 -12.86 4.11
CA SER A 98 16.14 -11.84 3.16
C SER A 98 15.47 -12.47 1.93
N LEU A 99 16.01 -13.55 1.39
CA LEU A 99 15.38 -14.29 0.30
C LEU A 99 14.04 -14.90 0.74
N LEU A 100 13.98 -15.52 1.91
CA LEU A 100 12.74 -16.06 2.46
C LEU A 100 11.70 -14.96 2.70
N LYS A 101 12.09 -13.83 3.30
CA LYS A 101 11.23 -12.65 3.44
C LYS A 101 10.60 -12.25 2.10
N ASN A 102 11.42 -12.09 1.06
CA ASN A 102 10.94 -11.69 -0.26
C ASN A 102 10.07 -12.77 -0.92
N LEU A 103 10.39 -14.05 -0.75
CA LEU A 103 9.59 -15.17 -1.22
C LEU A 103 8.19 -15.15 -0.60
N PHE A 104 8.08 -15.01 0.71
CA PHE A 104 6.79 -14.94 1.39
C PHE A 104 6.02 -13.67 1.08
N ALA A 105 6.71 -12.54 0.89
CA ALA A 105 6.09 -11.30 0.42
C ALA A 105 5.51 -11.47 -1.00
N TYR A 106 6.24 -12.18 -1.88
CA TYR A 106 5.76 -12.52 -3.22
C TYR A 106 4.58 -13.50 -3.17
N LEU A 107 4.65 -14.56 -2.35
CA LEU A 107 3.54 -15.51 -2.16
C LEU A 107 2.26 -14.81 -1.67
N SER A 108 2.41 -13.85 -0.76
CA SER A 108 1.30 -13.02 -0.30
C SER A 108 0.60 -12.30 -1.46
N LEU A 109 1.36 -11.70 -2.39
CA LEU A 109 0.82 -11.06 -3.60
C LEU A 109 0.23 -12.09 -4.58
N TRP A 110 0.88 -13.24 -4.72
CA TRP A 110 0.43 -14.33 -5.58
C TRP A 110 -0.93 -14.88 -5.16
N TYR A 111 -1.18 -15.03 -3.85
CA TYR A 111 -2.50 -15.43 -3.35
C TYR A 111 -3.56 -14.33 -3.50
N LEU A 112 -3.16 -13.06 -3.51
CA LEU A 112 -4.07 -11.91 -3.62
C LEU A 112 -4.52 -11.66 -5.06
N ALA A 113 -3.67 -11.94 -6.06
CA ALA A 113 -3.97 -11.72 -7.48
C ALA A 113 -5.23 -12.46 -8.00
N PRO A 114 -5.47 -13.74 -7.68
CA PRO A 114 -6.70 -14.42 -8.04
C PRO A 114 -7.95 -13.84 -7.37
N ILE A 115 -7.82 -13.25 -6.17
CA ILE A 115 -8.93 -12.59 -5.48
C ILE A 115 -9.34 -11.35 -6.27
N ARG A 116 -8.37 -10.54 -6.69
CA ARG A 116 -8.60 -9.36 -7.54
C ARG A 116 -9.42 -9.72 -8.78
N ILE A 117 -8.91 -10.66 -9.58
CA ILE A 117 -9.53 -11.02 -10.87
C ILE A 117 -10.89 -11.70 -10.64
N GLY A 118 -10.98 -12.54 -9.60
CA GLY A 118 -12.20 -13.24 -9.22
C GLY A 118 -13.33 -12.30 -8.82
N VAL A 119 -13.05 -11.33 -7.93
CA VAL A 119 -14.04 -10.35 -7.50
C VAL A 119 -14.56 -9.52 -8.69
N ILE A 120 -13.68 -9.12 -9.61
CA ILE A 120 -14.09 -8.35 -10.79
C ILE A 120 -14.96 -9.16 -11.74
N ARG A 121 -14.61 -10.43 -11.96
CA ARG A 121 -15.46 -11.36 -12.70
C ARG A 121 -16.85 -11.45 -12.07
N ASP A 122 -16.93 -11.59 -10.75
CA ASP A 122 -18.20 -11.76 -10.06
C ASP A 122 -19.06 -10.47 -10.08
N ILE A 123 -18.42 -9.30 -10.01
CA ILE A 123 -19.07 -8.01 -10.21
C ILE A 123 -19.62 -7.89 -11.64
N ARG A 124 -18.82 -8.21 -12.67
CA ARG A 124 -19.27 -8.18 -14.08
C ARG A 124 -20.43 -9.14 -14.32
N ASN A 125 -20.37 -10.35 -13.77
CA ASN A 125 -21.47 -11.32 -13.85
C ASN A 125 -22.74 -10.80 -13.19
N SER A 126 -22.63 -10.16 -12.02
CA SER A 126 -23.77 -9.59 -11.30
C SER A 126 -24.40 -8.41 -12.05
N LEU A 127 -23.57 -7.54 -12.63
CA LEU A 127 -24.03 -6.42 -13.46
C LEU A 127 -24.71 -6.93 -14.74
N TYR A 128 -24.10 -7.90 -15.42
CA TYR A 128 -24.67 -8.49 -16.63
C TYR A 128 -26.03 -9.16 -16.35
N LYS A 129 -26.13 -9.93 -15.27
CA LYS A 129 -27.43 -10.48 -14.82
C LYS A 129 -28.46 -9.37 -14.60
N LYS A 130 -28.07 -8.27 -13.95
CA LYS A 130 -28.99 -7.15 -13.71
C LYS A 130 -29.42 -6.46 -15.01
N ILE A 131 -28.54 -6.36 -15.99
CA ILE A 131 -28.87 -5.83 -17.32
C ILE A 131 -29.99 -6.69 -17.95
N LEU A 132 -29.89 -8.01 -17.88
CA LEU A 132 -30.92 -8.90 -18.46
C LEU A 132 -32.27 -8.85 -17.72
N GLU A 133 -32.27 -8.55 -16.42
CA GLU A 133 -33.49 -8.53 -15.59
C GLU A 133 -34.23 -7.19 -15.59
N LEU A 134 -33.62 -6.10 -16.07
CA LEU A 134 -34.23 -4.77 -16.04
C LEU A 134 -35.29 -4.62 -17.15
N PRO A 135 -36.43 -3.94 -16.87
CA PRO A 135 -37.48 -3.72 -17.86
C PRO A 135 -37.00 -2.80 -18.99
N LEU A 136 -37.54 -2.97 -20.19
CA LEU A 136 -37.16 -2.20 -21.37
C LEU A 136 -37.26 -0.67 -21.18
N GLY A 137 -38.21 -0.20 -20.38
CA GLY A 137 -38.36 1.22 -20.06
C GLY A 137 -37.13 1.85 -19.41
N TYR A 138 -36.32 1.08 -18.66
CA TYR A 138 -35.05 1.58 -18.11
C TYR A 138 -34.05 1.94 -19.23
N TYR A 139 -34.08 1.22 -20.35
CA TYR A 139 -33.19 1.42 -21.49
C TYR A 139 -33.67 2.50 -22.45
N SER A 140 -34.91 2.96 -22.33
CA SER A 140 -35.41 4.11 -23.08
C SER A 140 -34.82 5.42 -22.57
N ASP A 141 -34.53 5.50 -21.26
CA ASP A 141 -34.01 6.71 -20.61
C ASP A 141 -32.48 6.73 -20.47
N GLU A 142 -31.80 5.59 -20.62
CA GLU A 142 -30.35 5.46 -20.47
C GLU A 142 -29.63 5.26 -21.81
N LYS A 143 -28.52 5.98 -22.03
CA LYS A 143 -27.71 5.78 -23.25
C LYS A 143 -26.97 4.45 -23.18
N LYS A 144 -26.96 3.69 -24.28
CA LYS A 144 -26.18 2.45 -24.42
C LYS A 144 -24.70 2.63 -24.03
N GLY A 145 -24.11 3.77 -24.37
CA GLY A 145 -22.72 4.11 -24.02
C GLY A 145 -22.47 4.20 -22.51
N ASP A 146 -23.44 4.71 -21.74
CA ASP A 146 -23.32 4.86 -20.28
C ASP A 146 -23.31 3.48 -19.60
N ILE A 147 -24.10 2.54 -20.12
CA ILE A 147 -24.12 1.14 -19.63
C ILE A 147 -22.79 0.44 -19.93
N ILE A 148 -22.22 0.66 -21.12
CA ILE A 148 -20.90 0.12 -21.48
C ILE A 148 -19.81 0.72 -20.59
N SER A 149 -19.84 2.03 -20.33
CA SER A 149 -18.89 2.70 -19.44
C SER A 149 -18.96 2.15 -18.01
N LYS A 150 -20.17 1.96 -17.47
CA LYS A 150 -20.39 1.33 -16.15
C LYS A 150 -19.83 -0.09 -16.09
N MET A 151 -19.89 -0.87 -17.18
CA MET A 151 -19.35 -2.24 -17.26
C MET A 151 -17.83 -2.32 -17.42
N THR A 152 -17.20 -1.23 -17.91
CA THR A 152 -15.78 -1.19 -18.27
C THR A 152 -15.01 -0.30 -17.31
N SER A 153 -15.11 1.02 -17.47
CA SER A 153 -14.37 2.04 -16.72
C SER A 153 -14.68 1.99 -15.22
N ASP A 154 -15.97 2.01 -14.84
CA ASP A 154 -16.33 2.02 -13.41
C ASP A 154 -15.91 0.72 -12.71
N VAL A 155 -16.06 -0.42 -13.38
CA VAL A 155 -15.59 -1.71 -12.86
C VAL A 155 -14.07 -1.74 -12.72
N HIS A 156 -13.33 -1.12 -13.64
CA HIS A 156 -11.87 -1.04 -13.55
C HIS A 156 -11.39 -0.14 -12.40
N GLU A 157 -12.06 0.98 -12.15
CA GLU A 157 -11.79 1.81 -10.96
C GLU A 157 -12.06 1.03 -9.65
N ILE A 158 -13.10 0.20 -9.65
CA ILE A 158 -13.38 -0.71 -8.54
C ILE A 158 -12.27 -1.76 -8.39
N GLU A 159 -11.72 -2.29 -9.48
CA GLU A 159 -10.58 -3.23 -9.46
C GLU A 159 -9.38 -2.63 -8.74
N ALA A 160 -8.93 -1.45 -9.16
CA ALA A 160 -7.79 -0.77 -8.55
C ALA A 160 -8.05 -0.49 -7.05
N SER A 161 -9.27 -0.08 -6.71
CA SER A 161 -9.68 0.22 -5.35
C SER A 161 -9.70 -1.02 -4.45
N ILE A 162 -10.14 -2.17 -4.96
CA ILE A 162 -10.19 -3.44 -4.22
C ILE A 162 -8.77 -3.90 -3.85
N ILE A 163 -7.81 -3.85 -4.79
CA ILE A 163 -6.42 -4.25 -4.51
C ILE A 163 -5.87 -3.46 -3.33
N ARG A 164 -5.93 -2.12 -3.43
CA ARG A 164 -5.41 -1.23 -2.40
C ARG A 164 -6.09 -1.46 -1.07
N SER A 165 -7.40 -1.72 -1.09
CA SER A 165 -8.15 -2.02 0.12
C SER A 165 -7.74 -3.36 0.73
N LEU A 166 -7.59 -4.41 -0.07
CA LEU A 166 -7.13 -5.72 0.42
C LEU A 166 -5.75 -5.62 1.05
N GLU A 167 -4.81 -4.91 0.42
CA GLU A 167 -3.49 -4.66 1.00
C GLU A 167 -3.59 -3.87 2.32
N MET A 168 -4.37 -2.79 2.34
CA MET A 168 -4.54 -1.95 3.52
C MET A 168 -5.22 -2.66 4.70
N PHE A 169 -6.13 -3.61 4.45
CA PHE A 169 -6.85 -4.32 5.51
C PHE A 169 -6.19 -5.62 5.94
N PHE A 170 -5.44 -6.30 5.06
CA PHE A 170 -4.85 -7.61 5.36
C PHE A 170 -3.33 -7.56 5.51
N LYS A 171 -2.61 -6.85 4.63
CA LYS A 171 -1.14 -6.84 4.65
C LYS A 171 -0.60 -5.85 5.68
N GLU A 172 -0.99 -4.58 5.57
CA GLU A 172 -0.46 -3.52 6.45
C GLU A 172 -0.69 -3.80 7.94
N PRO A 173 -1.90 -4.20 8.39
CA PRO A 173 -2.14 -4.45 9.80
C PRO A 173 -1.36 -5.67 10.31
N THR A 174 -1.20 -6.71 9.48
CA THR A 174 -0.42 -7.90 9.83
C THR A 174 1.04 -7.54 10.07
N ILE A 175 1.65 -6.76 9.16
CA ILE A 175 3.05 -6.32 9.30
C ILE A 175 3.20 -5.43 10.53
N ILE A 176 2.30 -4.44 10.70
CA ILE A 176 2.31 -3.52 11.83
C ILE A 176 2.19 -4.29 13.15
N LEU A 177 1.25 -5.23 13.26
CA LEU A 177 1.04 -6.01 14.48
C LEU A 177 2.27 -6.85 14.83
N VAL A 178 2.87 -7.53 13.85
CA VAL A 178 4.07 -8.34 14.07
C VAL A 178 5.24 -7.47 14.53
N TYR A 179 5.51 -6.35 13.83
CA TYR A 179 6.62 -5.47 14.16
C TYR A 179 6.41 -4.75 15.49
N LEU A 180 5.21 -4.24 15.75
CA LEU A 180 4.89 -3.56 17.00
C LEU A 180 4.98 -4.53 18.19
N SER A 181 4.44 -5.74 18.05
CA SER A 181 4.55 -6.76 19.11
C SER A 181 6.01 -7.10 19.40
N PHE A 182 6.82 -7.27 18.36
CA PHE A 182 8.25 -7.53 18.51
C PHE A 182 9.00 -6.36 19.17
N LEU A 183 8.72 -5.12 18.77
CA LEU A 183 9.32 -3.93 19.37
C LEU A 183 8.98 -3.78 20.86
N ILE A 184 7.72 -4.03 21.24
CA ILE A 184 7.29 -4.01 22.64
C ILE A 184 8.05 -5.05 23.45
N ILE A 185 8.24 -6.26 22.92
CA ILE A 185 8.98 -7.31 23.63
C ILE A 185 10.47 -6.97 23.73
N MET A 186 11.08 -6.42 22.68
CA MET A 186 12.49 -5.99 22.67
C MET A 186 12.80 -4.85 23.64
N SER A 187 12.02 -3.77 23.58
CA SER A 187 12.19 -2.62 24.47
C SER A 187 10.89 -1.83 24.57
N PRO A 188 10.10 -2.04 25.65
CA PRO A 188 8.88 -1.26 25.88
C PRO A 188 9.15 0.23 25.98
N GLN A 189 10.29 0.62 26.55
CA GLN A 189 10.68 2.02 26.80
C GLN A 189 10.93 2.78 25.49
N LEU A 190 11.76 2.21 24.59
CA LEU A 190 12.01 2.80 23.27
C LEU A 190 10.75 2.78 22.40
N THR A 191 9.97 1.71 22.48
CA THR A 191 8.71 1.61 21.73
C THR A 191 7.70 2.66 22.18
N LEU A 192 7.56 2.91 23.49
CA LEU A 192 6.69 3.95 24.02
C LEU A 192 7.13 5.34 23.56
N PHE A 193 8.44 5.61 23.54
CA PHE A 193 8.98 6.86 23.01
C PHE A 193 8.60 7.06 21.53
N VAL A 194 8.74 6.03 20.69
CA VAL A 194 8.33 6.09 19.27
C VAL A 194 6.81 6.24 19.14
N LEU A 195 6.01 5.54 19.94
CA LEU A 195 4.55 5.64 19.94
C LEU A 195 4.08 7.05 20.31
N LEU A 196 4.79 7.78 21.17
CA LEU A 196 4.52 9.19 21.48
C LEU A 196 4.85 10.14 20.31
N LEU A 197 5.83 9.79 19.47
CA LEU A 197 6.15 10.55 18.26
C LEU A 197 5.12 10.34 17.14
N LEU A 198 4.48 9.17 17.07
CA LEU A 198 3.45 8.86 16.06
C LEU A 198 2.29 9.87 16.00
N PRO A 199 1.64 10.30 17.10
CA PRO A 199 0.58 11.31 17.02
C PRO A 199 1.09 12.68 16.59
N ILE A 200 2.34 13.05 16.91
CA ILE A 200 2.96 14.30 16.46
C ILE A 200 3.17 14.26 14.95
N ALA A 201 3.79 13.18 14.44
CA ALA A 201 3.99 12.95 13.02
C ALA A 201 2.64 12.86 12.28
N GLY A 202 1.70 12.07 12.80
CA GLY A 202 0.35 11.94 12.27
C GLY A 202 -0.43 13.25 12.26
N GLY A 203 -0.24 14.11 13.27
CA GLY A 203 -0.82 15.45 13.33
C GLY A 203 -0.24 16.39 12.26
N LEU A 204 1.09 16.37 12.06
CA LEU A 204 1.76 17.14 11.01
C LEU A 204 1.35 16.66 9.62
N ILE A 205 1.44 15.35 9.36
CA ILE A 205 1.01 14.73 8.10
C ILE A 205 -0.47 15.01 7.85
N GLY A 206 -1.32 14.92 8.88
CA GLY A 206 -2.75 15.22 8.80
C GLY A 206 -3.03 16.67 8.44
N ARG A 207 -2.30 17.64 9.02
CA ARG A 207 -2.39 19.06 8.65
C ARG A 207 -1.99 19.29 7.20
N ILE A 208 -0.84 18.75 6.79
CA ILE A 208 -0.33 18.88 5.42
C ILE A 208 -1.31 18.23 4.43
N GLY A 209 -1.77 17.01 4.73
CA GLY A 209 -2.73 16.28 3.91
C GLY A 209 -4.07 17.00 3.77
N LYS A 210 -4.58 17.63 4.84
CA LYS A 210 -5.80 18.45 4.77
C LYS A 210 -5.61 19.70 3.91
N SER A 211 -4.42 20.33 3.98
CA SER A 211 -4.08 21.47 3.12
C SER A 211 -4.00 21.05 1.65
N LEU A 212 -3.21 20.02 1.35
CA LEU A 212 -3.09 19.45 0.00
C LEU A 212 -4.44 19.08 -0.58
N ARG A 213 -5.26 18.34 0.18
CA ARG A 213 -6.61 17.94 -0.27
C ARG A 213 -7.48 19.15 -0.63
N ARG A 214 -7.41 20.25 0.13
CA ARG A 214 -8.14 21.48 -0.18
C ARG A 214 -7.65 22.11 -1.47
N THR A 215 -6.34 22.20 -1.68
CA THR A 215 -5.74 22.75 -2.90
C THR A 215 -6.07 21.88 -4.12
N SER A 216 -5.92 20.55 -4.02
CA SER A 216 -6.29 19.61 -5.08
C SER A 216 -7.77 19.75 -5.48
N PHE A 217 -8.68 19.92 -4.51
CA PHE A 217 -10.10 20.09 -4.83
C PHE A 217 -10.39 21.42 -5.55
N LYS A 218 -9.68 22.50 -5.19
CA LYS A 218 -9.75 23.76 -5.96
C LYS A 218 -9.18 23.59 -7.37
N GLY A 219 -8.07 22.86 -7.52
CA GLY A 219 -7.45 22.54 -8.80
C GLY A 219 -8.41 21.78 -9.71
N GLN A 220 -9.05 20.74 -9.18
CA GLN A 220 -10.02 19.94 -9.89
C GLN A 220 -11.24 20.76 -10.37
N ARG A 221 -11.74 21.70 -9.56
CA ARG A 221 -12.81 22.63 -10.00
C ARG A 221 -12.37 23.54 -11.15
N ARG A 222 -11.13 24.04 -11.13
CA ARG A 222 -10.59 24.89 -12.20
C ARG A 222 -10.32 24.09 -13.48
N MET A 223 -9.82 22.87 -13.36
CA MET A 223 -9.72 21.94 -14.49
C MET A 223 -11.10 21.68 -15.12
N GLY A 224 -12.14 21.48 -14.30
CA GLY A 224 -13.52 21.38 -14.80
C GLY A 224 -13.97 22.61 -15.60
N ALA A 225 -13.65 23.82 -15.13
CA ALA A 225 -13.97 25.05 -15.86
C ALA A 225 -13.21 25.15 -17.21
N LEU A 226 -11.95 24.71 -17.29
CA LEU A 226 -11.20 24.63 -18.55
C LEU A 226 -11.89 23.67 -19.53
N LEU A 227 -12.29 22.48 -19.06
CA LEU A 227 -13.00 21.50 -19.88
C LEU A 227 -14.33 22.06 -20.39
N SER A 228 -15.09 22.79 -19.57
CA SER A 228 -16.34 23.43 -20.01
C SER A 228 -16.10 24.49 -21.10
N ILE A 229 -15.01 25.28 -21.02
CA ILE A 229 -14.67 26.25 -22.08
C ILE A 229 -14.34 25.52 -23.39
N ILE A 230 -13.62 24.40 -23.32
CA ILE A 230 -13.31 23.59 -24.50
C ILE A 230 -14.60 23.03 -25.11
N GLU A 231 -15.50 22.49 -24.30
CA GLU A 231 -16.79 21.96 -24.75
C GLU A 231 -17.66 23.05 -25.42
N GLU A 232 -17.78 24.23 -24.79
CA GLU A 232 -18.48 25.41 -25.35
C GLU A 232 -17.84 25.85 -26.68
N THR A 233 -16.51 25.85 -26.76
CA THR A 233 -15.76 26.24 -27.96
C THR A 233 -15.98 25.27 -29.10
N LEU A 234 -15.95 23.95 -28.83
CA LEU A 234 -16.18 22.93 -29.85
C LEU A 234 -17.63 22.92 -30.34
N GLY A 235 -18.61 23.05 -29.43
CA GLY A 235 -20.03 23.14 -29.78
C GLY A 235 -20.39 24.41 -30.54
N GLY A 236 -19.74 25.54 -30.21
CA GLY A 236 -19.98 26.86 -30.79
C GLY A 236 -19.00 27.28 -31.89
N LEU A 237 -18.13 26.37 -32.36
CA LEU A 237 -16.96 26.76 -33.18
C LEU A 237 -17.34 27.53 -34.45
N ARG A 238 -18.44 27.15 -35.10
CA ARG A 238 -18.97 27.84 -36.30
C ARG A 238 -19.37 29.28 -35.99
N ILE A 239 -20.00 29.53 -34.83
CA ILE A 239 -20.40 30.87 -34.39
C ILE A 239 -19.15 31.69 -34.07
N ILE A 240 -18.19 31.11 -33.34
CA ILE A 240 -16.94 31.78 -32.99
C ILE A 240 -16.20 32.24 -34.26
N LYS A 241 -16.15 31.37 -35.28
CA LYS A 241 -15.55 31.67 -36.59
C LYS A 241 -16.35 32.72 -37.37
N ALA A 242 -17.67 32.63 -37.39
CA ALA A 242 -18.53 33.59 -38.10
C ALA A 242 -18.42 35.03 -37.55
N PHE A 243 -18.17 35.16 -36.23
CA PHE A 243 -18.01 36.45 -35.57
C PHE A 243 -16.54 36.86 -35.35
N ASN A 244 -15.56 36.15 -35.92
CA ASN A 244 -14.12 36.38 -35.70
C ASN A 244 -13.72 36.52 -34.21
N ALA A 245 -14.35 35.72 -33.34
CA ALA A 245 -14.24 35.81 -31.88
C ALA A 245 -13.13 34.91 -31.29
N GLU A 246 -12.23 34.37 -32.11
CA GLU A 246 -11.19 33.42 -31.66
C GLU A 246 -10.22 34.04 -30.65
N SER A 247 -9.86 35.32 -30.85
CA SER A 247 -8.96 36.03 -29.92
C SER A 247 -9.60 36.17 -28.54
N LYS A 248 -10.90 36.50 -28.48
CA LYS A 248 -11.66 36.60 -27.24
C LYS A 248 -11.73 35.25 -26.50
N MET A 249 -11.99 34.17 -27.23
CA MET A 249 -12.05 32.83 -26.63
C MET A 249 -10.68 32.36 -26.15
N ARG A 250 -9.61 32.68 -26.90
CA ARG A 250 -8.22 32.39 -26.50
C ARG A 250 -7.85 33.09 -25.20
N GLN A 251 -8.10 34.40 -25.10
CA GLN A 251 -7.85 35.15 -23.87
C GLN A 251 -8.66 34.61 -22.69
N ARG A 252 -9.93 34.24 -22.89
CA ARG A 252 -10.76 33.59 -21.86
C ARG A 252 -10.11 32.29 -21.38
N PHE A 253 -9.67 31.43 -22.29
CA PHE A 253 -8.99 30.18 -21.93
C PHE A 253 -7.66 30.44 -21.18
N GLU A 254 -6.80 31.32 -21.70
CA GLU A 254 -5.52 31.67 -21.08
C GLU A 254 -5.69 32.23 -19.66
N SER A 255 -6.72 33.06 -19.43
CA SER A 255 -7.01 33.63 -18.10
C SER A 255 -7.39 32.55 -17.07
N VAL A 256 -8.15 31.53 -17.47
CA VAL A 256 -8.54 30.42 -16.59
C VAL A 256 -7.37 29.46 -16.41
N ASN A 257 -6.58 29.23 -17.46
CA ASN A 257 -5.45 28.31 -17.44
C ASN A 257 -4.31 28.84 -16.57
N SER A 258 -3.98 30.13 -16.68
CA SER A 258 -2.97 30.77 -15.81
C SER A 258 -3.33 30.69 -14.32
N PHE A 259 -4.61 30.86 -13.99
CA PHE A 259 -5.09 30.68 -12.61
C PHE A 259 -4.96 29.22 -12.14
N TYR A 260 -5.24 28.25 -13.01
CA TYR A 260 -5.03 26.83 -12.72
C TYR A 260 -3.54 26.53 -12.49
N THR A 261 -2.65 27.02 -13.36
CA THR A 261 -1.20 26.87 -13.22
C THR A 261 -0.72 27.42 -11.88
N HIS A 262 -1.08 28.65 -11.54
CA HIS A 262 -0.67 29.29 -10.27
C HIS A 262 -1.15 28.54 -9.02
N LEU A 263 -2.30 27.87 -9.11
CA LEU A 263 -2.82 27.06 -8.02
C LEU A 263 -2.08 25.74 -7.85
N MET A 264 -1.52 25.18 -8.93
CA MET A 264 -0.81 23.90 -8.93
C MET A 264 0.69 24.03 -8.67
N THR A 265 1.26 25.22 -8.87
CA THR A 265 2.68 25.51 -8.63
C THR A 265 2.99 26.15 -7.27
N LYS A 266 1.96 26.43 -6.46
CA LYS A 266 2.06 26.93 -5.08
C LYS A 266 1.89 25.82 -4.04
#